data_AF-A0A537FA85-F1
#
_entry.id   AF-A0A537FA85-F1
#
_cell.length_a   1.000
_cell.length_b   1.000
_cell.length_c   1.000
_cell.angle_alpha   90.00
_cell.angle_beta   90.00
_cell.angle_gamma   90.00
#
_symmetry.space_group_name_H-M   'P 1'
#
loop_
_entity.id
_entity.type
_entity.pdbx_description
1 polymer ?
#
loop_
_entity_poly.entity_id
_entity_poly.type
_entity_poly.pdbx_seq_one_letter_code
_entity_poly.pdbx_strand_id
1 'polypeptide(L)'
;MRETIFDESYNVREVLDDVIERVALREKLLGTAKQFAEKKREDKFTLAIKQFENLMIDFLRLYQPILDRLRSYREGMQKEIAILRSSLATVNGMLEVSKGIEGLAPRIQQLEANGQELDANINEKMKMANKIDDLFNRVRPFQAGGAGPMGRDSLSDVLAGMPKDLFPETPEPANEKTRKTGTRN
;
A
#
# COMPACT_ATOMS: atom_id res chain seq x y z
N MET A 1 -5.23 -37.55 3.18
CA MET A 1 -5.77 -36.18 3.01
C MET A 1 -4.60 -35.22 3.11
N ARG A 2 -4.31 -34.43 2.08
CA ARG A 2 -3.40 -33.28 2.22
C ARG A 2 -4.23 -32.22 2.92
N GLU A 3 -3.91 -31.93 4.18
CA GLU A 3 -4.40 -30.72 4.82
C GLU A 3 -4.03 -29.55 3.91
N THR A 4 -5.03 -28.87 3.36
CA THR A 4 -4.85 -27.55 2.78
C THR A 4 -4.43 -26.63 3.92
N ILE A 5 -3.13 -26.63 4.23
CA ILE A 5 -2.52 -25.66 5.13
C ILE A 5 -2.91 -24.30 4.56
N PHE A 6 -3.63 -23.52 5.36
CA PHE A 6 -4.03 -22.17 5.01
C PHE A 6 -2.75 -21.38 4.74
N ASP A 7 -2.51 -21.03 3.47
CA ASP A 7 -1.32 -20.29 3.07
C ASP A 7 -1.49 -18.83 3.52
N GLU A 8 -1.05 -18.52 4.74
CA GLU A 8 -1.02 -17.14 5.25
C GLU A 8 -0.23 -16.22 4.31
N SER A 9 0.79 -16.73 3.61
CA SER A 9 1.53 -15.98 2.59
C SER A 9 0.72 -15.73 1.33
N TYR A 10 -0.27 -16.57 0.98
CA TYR A 10 -1.20 -16.30 -0.12
C TYR A 10 -2.08 -15.08 0.18
N ASN A 11 -2.66 -15.02 1.38
CA ASN A 11 -3.50 -13.87 1.76
C ASN A 11 -2.71 -12.56 1.80
N VAL A 12 -1.47 -12.60 2.28
CA VAL A 12 -0.60 -11.42 2.28
C VAL A 12 -0.25 -10.98 0.86
N ARG A 13 -0.02 -11.93 -0.07
CA ARG A 13 0.22 -11.64 -1.49
C ARG A 13 -0.96 -10.94 -2.15
N GLU A 14 -2.16 -11.49 -2.01
CA GLU A 14 -3.38 -10.91 -2.59
C GLU A 14 -3.66 -9.51 -2.03
N VAL A 15 -3.53 -9.35 -0.70
CA VAL A 15 -3.69 -8.04 -0.06
C VAL A 15 -2.63 -7.05 -0.54
N LEU A 16 -1.37 -7.48 -0.70
CA LEU A 16 -0.31 -6.64 -1.22
C LEU A 16 -0.60 -6.18 -2.65
N ASP A 17 -0.98 -7.10 -3.53
CA ASP A 17 -1.26 -6.78 -4.93
C ASP A 17 -2.49 -5.85 -5.04
N ASP A 18 -3.58 -6.09 -4.28
CA ASP A 18 -4.75 -5.17 -4.23
C ASP A 18 -4.38 -3.77 -3.73
N VAL A 19 -3.56 -3.66 -2.68
CA VAL A 19 -3.08 -2.36 -2.18
C VAL A 19 -2.21 -1.65 -3.23
N ILE A 20 -1.31 -2.38 -3.91
CA ILE A 20 -0.48 -1.83 -4.99
C ILE A 20 -1.34 -1.30 -6.13
N GLU A 21 -2.37 -2.03 -6.55
CA GLU A 21 -3.29 -1.60 -7.61
C GLU A 21 -4.07 -0.34 -7.21
N ARG A 22 -4.59 -0.30 -5.98
CA ARG A 22 -5.32 0.86 -5.45
C ARG A 22 -4.45 2.11 -5.34
N VAL A 23 -3.17 1.95 -4.96
CA VAL A 23 -2.17 3.02 -4.94
C VAL A 23 -1.87 3.47 -6.38
N ALA A 24 -1.64 2.53 -7.29
CA ALA A 24 -1.31 2.83 -8.68
C ALA A 24 -2.42 3.60 -9.40
N LEU A 25 -3.69 3.25 -9.16
CA LEU A 25 -4.83 3.96 -9.71
C LEU A 25 -4.86 5.42 -9.25
N ARG A 26 -4.61 5.67 -7.96
CA ARG A 26 -4.59 7.03 -7.39
C ARG A 26 -3.42 7.85 -7.90
N GLU A 27 -2.23 7.25 -7.99
CA GLU A 27 -1.07 7.90 -8.60
C GLU A 27 -1.32 8.27 -10.07
N LYS A 28 -1.98 7.40 -10.82
CA LYS A 28 -2.36 7.69 -12.21
C LYS A 28 -3.33 8.88 -12.31
N LEU A 29 -4.33 8.94 -11.42
CA LEU A 29 -5.26 10.08 -11.36
C LEU A 29 -4.52 11.38 -11.03
N LEU A 30 -3.63 11.35 -10.03
CA LEU A 30 -2.82 12.49 -9.65
C LEU A 30 -1.88 12.94 -10.78
N GLY A 31 -1.20 12.01 -11.44
CA GLY A 31 -0.32 12.29 -12.57
C GLY A 31 -1.08 12.88 -13.76
N THR A 32 -2.27 12.37 -14.05
CA THR A 32 -3.15 12.92 -15.11
C THR A 32 -3.58 14.35 -14.77
N ALA A 33 -3.96 14.61 -13.52
CA ALA A 33 -4.33 15.95 -13.07
C ALA A 33 -3.15 16.93 -13.17
N LYS A 34 -1.93 16.51 -12.79
CA LYS A 34 -0.70 17.30 -12.91
C LYS A 34 -0.39 17.64 -14.38
N GLN A 35 -0.42 16.66 -15.26
CA GLN A 35 -0.22 16.87 -16.70
C GLN A 35 -1.28 17.79 -17.32
N PHE A 36 -2.53 17.68 -16.88
CA PHE A 36 -3.61 18.53 -17.37
C PHE A 36 -3.45 19.98 -16.91
N ALA A 37 -3.07 20.18 -15.63
CA ALA A 37 -2.78 21.49 -15.07
C ALA A 37 -1.62 22.19 -15.80
N GLU A 38 -0.52 21.46 -16.06
CA GLU A 38 0.64 21.99 -16.80
C GLU A 38 0.26 22.47 -18.21
N LYS A 39 -0.60 21.70 -18.91
CA LYS A 39 -1.06 22.05 -20.26
C LYS A 39 -1.97 23.28 -20.29
N LYS A 40 -2.80 23.47 -19.26
CA LYS A 40 -3.79 24.54 -19.23
C LYS A 40 -3.30 25.82 -18.55
N ARG A 41 -2.30 25.73 -17.64
CA ARG A 41 -1.75 26.85 -16.85
C ARG A 41 -2.84 27.64 -16.10
N GLU A 42 -3.84 26.95 -15.56
CA GLU A 42 -4.92 27.59 -14.78
C GLU A 42 -4.87 27.15 -13.31
N ASP A 43 -4.99 28.12 -12.39
CA ASP A 43 -4.86 27.91 -10.94
C ASP A 43 -5.94 26.99 -10.34
N LYS A 44 -7.11 26.89 -10.99
CA LYS A 44 -8.19 25.98 -10.57
C LYS A 44 -7.75 24.50 -10.58
N PHE A 45 -6.78 24.14 -11.42
CA PHE A 45 -6.24 22.78 -11.45
C PHE A 45 -5.26 22.51 -10.29
N THR A 46 -4.62 23.54 -9.75
CA THR A 46 -3.79 23.42 -8.54
C THR A 46 -4.64 22.99 -7.34
N LEU A 47 -5.87 23.51 -7.21
CA LEU A 47 -6.81 23.08 -6.17
C LEU A 47 -7.24 21.62 -6.36
N ALA A 48 -7.57 21.21 -7.59
CA ALA A 48 -7.94 19.83 -7.90
C ALA A 48 -6.79 18.84 -7.62
N ILE A 49 -5.54 19.21 -7.93
CA ILE A 49 -4.35 18.40 -7.60
C ILE A 49 -4.25 18.19 -6.09
N LYS A 50 -4.38 19.26 -5.29
CA LYS A 50 -4.36 19.16 -3.83
C LYS A 50 -5.47 18.26 -3.29
N GLN A 51 -6.67 18.29 -3.88
CA GLN A 51 -7.76 17.39 -3.51
C GLN A 51 -7.40 15.92 -3.79
N PHE A 52 -6.76 15.61 -4.92
CA PHE A 52 -6.29 14.26 -5.21
C PHE A 52 -5.16 13.82 -4.26
N GLU A 53 -4.26 14.72 -3.88
CA GLU A 53 -3.21 14.44 -2.88
C GLU A 53 -3.83 14.15 -1.51
N ASN A 54 -4.82 14.93 -1.08
CA ASN A 54 -5.56 14.68 0.17
C ASN A 54 -6.29 13.32 0.14
N LEU A 55 -6.93 12.98 -0.98
CA LEU A 55 -7.60 11.67 -1.12
C LEU A 55 -6.60 10.50 -1.07
N MET A 56 -5.38 10.70 -1.56
CA MET A 56 -4.30 9.72 -1.42
C MET A 56 -3.88 9.57 0.05
N ILE A 57 -3.74 10.68 0.78
CA ILE A 57 -3.41 10.67 2.21
C ILE A 57 -4.50 9.95 3.02
N ASP A 58 -5.77 10.29 2.79
CA ASP A 58 -6.90 9.66 3.48
C ASP A 58 -6.98 8.15 3.20
N PHE A 59 -6.73 7.75 1.95
CA PHE A 59 -6.63 6.34 1.59
C PHE A 59 -5.52 5.63 2.38
N LEU A 60 -4.32 6.20 2.45
CA LEU A 60 -3.21 5.62 3.20
C LEU A 60 -3.51 5.54 4.70
N ARG A 61 -4.19 6.54 5.25
CA ARG A 61 -4.62 6.54 6.66
C ARG A 61 -5.64 5.44 6.94
N LEU A 62 -6.61 5.24 6.03
CA LEU A 62 -7.59 4.16 6.14
C LEU A 62 -6.93 2.78 6.09
N TYR A 63 -5.92 2.62 5.22
CA TYR A 63 -5.19 1.38 5.03
C TYR A 63 -3.99 1.20 5.98
N GLN A 64 -3.77 2.13 6.92
CA GLN A 64 -2.62 2.10 7.82
C GLN A 64 -2.44 0.76 8.56
N PRO A 65 -3.50 0.12 9.11
CA PRO A 65 -3.34 -1.19 9.76
C PRO A 65 -2.84 -2.30 8.82
N ILE A 66 -3.21 -2.23 7.54
CA ILE A 66 -2.75 -3.18 6.52
C ILE A 66 -1.30 -2.88 6.17
N LEU A 67 -0.95 -1.61 5.99
CA LEU A 67 0.43 -1.19 5.75
C LEU A 67 1.35 -1.61 6.91
N ASP A 68 0.92 -1.46 8.16
CA ASP A 68 1.69 -1.89 9.32
C ASP A 68 1.90 -3.41 9.32
N ARG A 69 0.87 -4.20 9.00
CA ARG A 69 1.01 -5.66 8.83
C ARG A 69 1.99 -6.03 7.71
N LEU A 70 1.93 -5.34 6.57
CA LEU A 70 2.87 -5.55 5.46
C LEU A 70 4.31 -5.22 5.87
N ARG A 71 4.51 -4.17 6.68
CA ARG A 71 5.82 -3.81 7.24
C ARG A 71 6.34 -4.91 8.15
N SER A 72 5.54 -5.39 9.09
CA SER A 72 5.93 -6.49 9.99
C SER A 72 6.21 -7.78 9.22
N TYR A 73 5.41 -8.09 8.20
CA TYR A 73 5.64 -9.24 7.32
C TYR A 73 6.95 -9.13 6.56
N ARG A 74 7.28 -7.93 6.04
CA ARG A 74 8.57 -7.65 5.39
C ARG A 74 9.75 -7.85 6.34
N GLU A 75 9.65 -7.38 7.58
CA GLU A 75 10.67 -7.61 8.61
C GLU A 75 10.84 -9.10 8.94
N GLY A 76 9.73 -9.85 9.03
CA GLY A 76 9.74 -11.30 9.19
C GLY A 76 10.46 -12.01 8.05
N MET A 77 10.11 -11.67 6.79
CA MET A 77 10.77 -12.21 5.61
C MET A 77 12.27 -11.91 5.58
N GLN A 78 12.71 -10.73 6.01
CA GLN A 78 14.14 -10.43 6.06
C GLN A 78 14.90 -11.32 7.05
N LYS A 79 14.30 -11.61 8.20
CA LYS A 79 14.89 -12.55 9.18
C LYS A 79 14.96 -13.96 8.59
N GLU A 80 13.90 -14.42 7.94
CA GLU A 80 13.87 -15.72 7.28
C GLU A 80 14.91 -15.82 6.15
N ILE A 81 15.04 -14.79 5.31
CA ILE A 81 16.07 -14.73 4.26
C ILE A 81 17.48 -14.84 4.88
N ALA A 82 17.73 -14.16 6.00
CA ALA A 82 19.02 -14.24 6.68
C ALA A 82 19.31 -15.66 7.19
N ILE A 83 18.31 -16.34 7.76
CA ILE A 83 18.42 -17.73 8.21
C ILE A 83 18.69 -18.65 7.01
N LEU A 84 17.91 -18.54 5.93
CA LEU A 84 18.09 -19.36 4.73
C LEU A 84 19.46 -19.15 4.08
N ARG A 85 19.98 -17.92 4.06
CA ARG A 85 21.34 -17.62 3.58
C ARG A 85 22.41 -18.31 4.44
N SER A 86 22.23 -18.36 5.75
CA SER A 86 23.12 -19.10 6.66
C SER A 86 23.06 -20.61 6.39
N SER A 87 21.86 -21.16 6.17
CA SER A 87 21.69 -22.56 5.78
C SER A 87 22.35 -22.87 4.43
N LEU A 88 22.19 -21.99 3.44
CA LEU A 88 22.82 -22.13 2.13
C LEU A 88 24.34 -22.10 2.22
N ALA A 89 24.91 -21.17 3.01
CA ALA A 89 26.35 -21.12 3.24
C ALA A 89 26.86 -22.43 3.88
N THR A 90 26.10 -23.01 4.79
CA THR A 90 26.42 -24.30 5.41
C THR A 90 26.40 -25.44 4.38
N VAL A 91 25.36 -25.52 3.54
CA VAL A 91 25.25 -26.52 2.46
C VAL A 91 26.40 -26.37 1.47
N ASN A 92 26.74 -25.15 1.08
CA ASN A 92 27.86 -24.87 0.17
C ASN A 92 29.20 -25.29 0.79
N GLY A 93 29.43 -25.00 2.08
CA GLY A 93 30.63 -25.47 2.78
C GLY A 93 30.72 -26.99 2.85
N MET A 94 29.60 -27.68 3.13
CA MET A 94 29.56 -29.15 3.08
C MET A 94 29.81 -29.70 1.67
N LEU A 95 29.31 -29.01 0.64
CA LEU A 95 29.50 -29.39 -0.76
C LEU A 95 30.97 -29.28 -1.17
N GLU A 96 31.66 -28.19 -0.79
CA GLU A 96 33.08 -28.00 -1.04
C GLU A 96 33.92 -29.11 -0.40
N VAL A 97 33.66 -29.44 0.87
CA VAL A 97 34.35 -30.54 1.57
C VAL A 97 34.05 -31.89 0.91
N SER A 98 32.79 -32.15 0.55
CA SER A 98 32.37 -33.44 -0.02
C SER A 98 32.95 -33.69 -1.42
N LYS A 99 33.19 -32.64 -2.21
CA LYS A 99 33.81 -32.74 -3.55
C LYS A 99 35.25 -33.26 -3.50
N GLY A 100 35.95 -33.10 -2.37
CA GLY A 100 37.32 -33.59 -2.19
C GLY A 100 37.43 -35.06 -1.74
N ILE A 101 36.31 -35.76 -1.54
CA ILE A 101 36.28 -37.11 -0.98
C ILE A 101 35.74 -38.09 -2.02
N GLU A 102 36.54 -39.09 -2.39
CA GLU A 102 36.09 -40.19 -3.25
C GLU A 102 34.97 -41.01 -2.60
N GLY A 103 33.95 -41.36 -3.38
CA GLY A 103 32.80 -42.16 -2.92
C GLY A 103 31.60 -41.37 -2.39
N LEU A 104 31.67 -40.04 -2.30
CA LEU A 104 30.55 -39.19 -1.84
C LEU A 104 29.65 -38.66 -2.97
N ALA A 105 29.74 -39.20 -4.19
CA ALA A 105 28.92 -38.78 -5.33
C ALA A 105 27.40 -38.62 -5.05
N PRO A 106 26.70 -39.57 -4.38
CA PRO A 106 25.27 -39.38 -4.08
C PRO A 106 25.03 -38.26 -3.06
N ARG A 107 25.96 -38.03 -2.14
CA ARG A 107 25.88 -36.95 -1.16
C ARG A 107 26.09 -35.58 -1.80
N ILE A 108 27.00 -35.48 -2.77
CA ILE A 108 27.23 -34.27 -3.57
C ILE A 108 25.96 -33.88 -4.31
N GLN A 109 25.33 -34.82 -5.03
CA GLN A 109 24.08 -34.54 -5.76
C GLN A 109 22.96 -34.07 -4.83
N GLN A 110 22.84 -34.66 -3.65
CA GLN A 110 21.85 -34.22 -2.66
C GLN A 110 22.14 -32.80 -2.15
N LEU A 111 23.41 -32.47 -1.86
CA LEU A 111 23.79 -31.14 -1.40
C LEU A 111 23.58 -30.08 -2.49
N GLU A 112 23.83 -30.41 -3.76
CA GLU A 112 23.55 -29.52 -4.90
C GLU A 112 22.05 -29.25 -5.05
N ALA A 113 21.21 -30.29 -4.93
CA ALA A 113 19.76 -30.13 -4.97
C ALA A 113 19.25 -29.25 -3.80
N ASN A 114 19.74 -29.50 -2.58
CA ASN A 114 19.39 -28.69 -1.41
C ASN A 114 19.84 -27.23 -1.57
N GLY A 115 21.03 -27.00 -2.15
CA GLY A 115 21.53 -25.65 -2.44
C GLY A 115 20.62 -24.91 -3.42
N GLN A 116 20.23 -25.56 -4.51
CA GLN A 116 19.31 -25.00 -5.50
C GLN A 116 17.93 -24.68 -4.91
N GLU A 117 17.40 -25.56 -4.06
CA GLU A 117 16.11 -25.34 -3.36
C GLU A 117 16.19 -24.13 -2.42
N LEU A 118 17.26 -24.04 -1.62
CA LEU A 118 17.48 -22.89 -0.73
C LEU A 118 17.61 -21.58 -1.51
N ASP A 119 18.35 -21.58 -2.62
CA ASP A 119 18.47 -20.41 -3.50
C ASP A 119 17.11 -19.99 -4.10
N ALA A 120 16.30 -20.95 -4.56
CA ALA A 120 14.97 -20.68 -5.07
C ALA A 120 14.07 -20.04 -3.99
N ASN A 121 14.07 -20.59 -2.79
CA ASN A 121 13.30 -20.09 -1.65
C ASN A 121 13.75 -18.68 -1.22
N ILE A 122 15.06 -18.42 -1.19
CA ILE A 122 15.60 -17.09 -0.92
C ILE A 122 15.13 -16.10 -1.97
N ASN A 123 15.21 -16.46 -3.25
CA ASN A 123 14.83 -15.59 -4.37
C ASN A 123 13.33 -15.27 -4.36
N GLU A 124 12.46 -16.22 -4.05
CA GLU A 124 11.02 -15.97 -3.94
C GLU A 124 10.70 -14.98 -2.80
N LYS A 125 11.27 -15.20 -1.61
CA LYS A 125 11.08 -14.29 -0.46
C LYS A 125 11.66 -12.90 -0.74
N MET A 126 12.81 -12.80 -1.40
CA MET A 126 13.39 -11.52 -1.80
C MET A 126 12.48 -10.75 -2.76
N LYS A 127 11.88 -11.41 -3.76
CA LYS A 127 10.92 -10.76 -4.67
C LYS A 127 9.75 -10.16 -3.91
N MET A 128 9.21 -10.89 -2.92
CA MET A 128 8.11 -10.41 -2.10
C MET A 128 8.51 -9.22 -1.22
N ALA A 129 9.68 -9.31 -0.56
CA ALA A 129 10.20 -8.21 0.25
C ALA A 129 10.41 -6.93 -0.59
N ASN A 130 10.96 -7.08 -1.80
CA ASN A 130 11.16 -5.95 -2.73
C ASN A 130 9.83 -5.33 -3.17
N LYS A 131 8.80 -6.13 -3.48
CA LYS A 131 7.46 -5.61 -3.78
C LYS A 131 6.91 -4.73 -2.65
N ILE A 132 7.09 -5.15 -1.40
CA ILE A 132 6.65 -4.38 -0.24
C ILE A 132 7.47 -3.10 -0.10
N ASP A 133 8.79 -3.16 -0.28
CA ASP A 133 9.67 -1.98 -0.25
C ASP A 133 9.30 -0.96 -1.34
N ASP A 134 8.97 -1.43 -2.55
CA ASP A 134 8.51 -0.60 -3.65
C ASP A 134 7.19 0.11 -3.33
N LEU A 135 6.22 -0.61 -2.74
CA LEU A 135 4.98 0.00 -2.24
C LEU A 135 5.29 1.11 -1.23
N PHE A 136 6.15 0.86 -0.24
CA PHE A 136 6.52 1.87 0.76
C PHE A 136 7.24 3.07 0.17
N ASN A 137 8.10 2.86 -0.83
CA ASN A 137 8.77 3.95 -1.55
C ASN A 137 7.77 4.84 -2.30
N ARG A 138 6.75 4.23 -2.93
CA ARG A 138 5.68 4.93 -3.65
C ARG A 138 4.80 5.78 -2.75
N VAL A 139 4.43 5.25 -1.58
CA VAL A 139 3.52 5.97 -0.66
C VAL A 139 4.24 6.99 0.23
N ARG A 140 5.58 6.90 0.35
CA ARG A 140 6.40 7.80 1.19
C ARG A 140 6.10 9.31 1.02
N PRO A 141 5.95 9.86 -0.20
CA PRO A 141 5.67 11.29 -0.40
C PRO A 141 4.36 11.74 0.26
N PHE A 142 3.40 10.83 0.43
CA PHE A 142 2.09 11.11 0.99
C PHE A 142 2.02 10.79 2.50
N GLN A 143 3.00 10.07 3.05
CA GLN A 143 3.09 9.77 4.48
C GLN A 143 3.78 10.88 5.30
N ALA A 144 4.65 11.68 4.68
CA ALA A 144 5.44 12.71 5.35
C ALA A 144 4.66 14.02 5.69
N GLY A 145 3.35 14.07 5.47
CA GLY A 145 2.50 15.24 5.75
C GLY A 145 1.73 15.23 7.07
N GLY A 146 1.92 14.21 7.92
CA GLY A 146 1.06 13.92 9.08
C GLY A 146 1.31 14.72 10.37
N ALA A 147 2.06 15.82 10.35
CA ALA A 147 2.26 16.68 11.51
C ALA A 147 2.24 18.17 11.12
N GLY A 148 1.14 18.61 10.51
CA GLY A 148 0.75 20.02 10.44
C GLY A 148 -0.55 20.23 11.24
N PRO A 149 -0.73 21.34 11.98
CA PRO A 149 -1.87 21.57 12.86
C PRO A 149 -3.18 21.91 12.10
N MET A 150 -3.39 21.39 10.89
CA MET A 150 -4.51 21.74 10.00
C MET A 150 -5.48 20.56 9.78
N GLY A 151 -5.65 19.71 10.79
CA GLY A 151 -6.44 18.47 10.69
C GLY A 151 -7.93 18.62 10.99
N ARG A 152 -8.47 19.84 11.18
CA ARG A 152 -9.89 20.01 11.55
C ARG A 152 -10.65 21.12 10.82
N ASP A 153 -9.98 22.04 10.12
CA ASP A 153 -10.65 23.21 9.54
C ASP A 153 -10.86 23.14 8.01
N SER A 154 -10.26 22.17 7.31
CA SER A 154 -10.17 22.20 5.84
C SER A 154 -11.43 21.75 5.07
N LEU A 155 -12.43 21.13 5.68
CA LEU A 155 -13.67 20.74 4.96
C LEU A 155 -14.68 21.88 4.88
N SER A 156 -14.77 22.69 5.93
CA SER A 156 -15.70 23.83 6.01
C SER A 156 -15.29 24.96 5.05
N ASP A 157 -13.98 25.24 4.94
CA ASP A 157 -13.46 26.27 4.04
C ASP A 157 -13.54 25.86 2.55
N VAL A 158 -13.53 24.56 2.26
CA VAL A 158 -13.65 24.06 0.88
C VAL A 158 -15.09 24.13 0.38
N LEU A 159 -16.09 23.88 1.23
CA LEU A 159 -17.50 24.05 0.86
C LEU A 159 -17.87 25.53 0.66
N ALA A 160 -17.23 26.46 1.39
CA ALA A 160 -17.45 27.89 1.26
C ALA A 160 -16.89 28.49 -0.05
N GLY A 161 -15.91 27.83 -0.69
CA GLY A 161 -15.24 28.30 -1.90
C GLY A 161 -15.73 27.69 -3.22
N MET A 162 -16.71 26.77 -3.20
CA MET A 162 -17.23 26.16 -4.43
C MET A 162 -18.21 27.10 -5.15
N PRO A 163 -18.14 27.23 -6.49
CA PRO A 163 -19.14 27.96 -7.26
C PRO A 163 -20.53 27.35 -7.02
N LYS A 164 -21.52 28.19 -6.71
CA LYS A 164 -22.89 27.77 -6.39
C LYS A 164 -23.61 27.09 -7.56
N ASP A 165 -23.07 27.19 -8.77
CA ASP A 165 -23.66 26.68 -10.02
C ASP A 165 -23.58 25.15 -10.17
N LEU A 166 -22.92 24.44 -9.24
CA LEU A 166 -22.83 22.97 -9.22
C LEU A 166 -23.91 22.28 -8.39
N PHE A 167 -24.77 23.04 -7.72
CA PHE A 167 -25.93 22.48 -7.02
C PHE A 167 -27.19 22.80 -7.84
N PRO A 168 -27.95 21.79 -8.34
CA PRO A 168 -29.31 22.07 -8.76
C PRO A 168 -30.04 22.66 -7.57
N GLU A 169 -30.63 23.84 -7.76
CA GLU A 169 -31.28 24.65 -6.72
C GLU A 169 -31.99 23.76 -5.70
N THR A 170 -31.45 23.67 -4.49
CA THR A 170 -32.22 23.14 -3.36
C THR A 170 -33.46 24.02 -3.24
N PRO A 171 -34.68 23.45 -3.32
CA PRO A 171 -35.88 24.24 -3.21
C PRO A 171 -35.85 24.93 -1.85
N GLU A 172 -36.00 26.26 -1.86
CA GLU A 172 -35.99 27.09 -0.66
C GLU A 172 -36.92 26.48 0.41
N PRO A 173 -36.52 26.46 1.69
CA PRO A 173 -37.45 26.12 2.75
C PRO A 173 -38.56 27.18 2.75
N ALA A 174 -39.76 26.73 2.38
CA ALA A 174 -40.96 27.53 2.41
C ALA A 174 -41.05 28.29 3.73
N ASN A 175 -41.18 29.61 3.62
CA ASN A 175 -41.36 30.54 4.71
C ASN A 175 -42.67 30.19 5.44
N GLU A 176 -42.60 29.32 6.45
CA GLU A 176 -43.72 28.94 7.29
C GLU A 176 -44.17 30.17 8.09
N LYS A 177 -45.15 30.89 7.52
CA LYS A 177 -45.86 31.95 8.22
C LYS A 177 -46.49 31.37 9.48
N THR A 178 -46.04 31.89 10.61
CA THR A 178 -46.52 31.63 11.96
C THR A 178 -48.04 31.81 12.03
N ARG A 179 -48.79 30.70 12.02
CA ARG A 179 -50.23 30.71 12.25
C ARG A 179 -50.46 30.73 13.76
N LYS A 180 -50.78 31.91 14.31
CA LYS A 180 -51.26 32.08 15.70
C LYS A 180 -52.45 31.14 15.92
N THR A 181 -52.27 30.14 16.78
CA THR A 181 -53.35 29.38 17.40
C THR A 181 -54.06 30.28 18.41
N GLY A 182 -55.36 30.52 18.16
CA GLY A 182 -56.23 31.21 19.09
C GLY A 182 -56.60 30.30 20.26
N THR A 183 -56.35 30.79 21.47
CA THR A 183 -56.81 30.19 22.73
C THR A 183 -58.29 30.51 22.93
N ARG A 184 -59.14 29.48 22.99
CA ARG A 184 -60.52 29.57 23.45
C ARG A 184 -60.53 29.58 24.99
N ASN A 185 -61.20 30.56 25.59
CA ASN A 185 -61.89 30.41 26.87
C ASN A 185 -63.32 29.94 26.59
#